data_AF-A0A1C5FHB0-F1
#
_entry.id   AF-A0A1C5FHB0-F1
#
_cell.length_a   1.000
_cell.length_b   1.000
_cell.length_c   1.000
_cell.angle_alpha   90.00
_cell.angle_beta   90.00
_cell.angle_gamma   90.00
#
_symmetry.space_group_name_H-M   'P 1'
#
loop_
_entity.id
_entity.type
_entity.pdbx_description
1 polymer ?
#
loop_
_entity_poly.entity_id
_entity_poly.type
_entity_poly.pdbx_seq_one_letter_code
_entity_poly.pdbx_strand_id
1 'polypeptide(L)' 'MKAIRRFTVRPVLPAPLRPLSDLARNLRWSWHTETRELFEAVDPAGWRAADG' A
#
# COMPACT_ATOMS: atom_id res chain seq x y z
N MET A 1 -0.29 14.91 21.48
CA MET A 1 0.81 15.61 20.78
C MET A 1 0.30 16.07 19.42
N LYS A 2 0.32 17.37 19.11
CA LYS A 2 -0.25 17.93 17.85
C LYS A 2 0.91 18.38 16.96
N ALA A 3 0.98 17.89 15.72
CA ALA A 3 2.07 18.22 14.82
C ALA A 3 2.11 19.72 14.53
N ILE A 4 3.28 20.34 14.68
CA ILE A 4 3.50 21.78 14.42
C ILE A 4 3.35 22.08 12.91
N ARG A 5 3.71 21.11 12.05
CA ARG A 5 3.52 21.20 10.59
C ARG A 5 3.61 19.80 9.95
N ARG A 6 2.83 19.58 8.88
CA ARG A 6 2.89 18.35 8.07
C ARG A 6 3.68 18.61 6.80
N PHE A 7 4.71 17.80 6.56
CA PHE A 7 5.47 17.79 5.32
C PHE A 7 5.11 16.54 4.53
N THR A 8 4.82 16.69 3.24
CA THR A 8 4.62 15.56 2.33
C THR A 8 5.85 15.46 1.44
N VAL A 9 6.65 14.43 1.66
CA VAL A 9 7.83 14.15 0.83
C VAL A 9 7.37 13.33 -0.38
N ARG A 10 7.69 13.80 -1.59
CA ARG A 10 7.50 13.04 -2.81
C ARG A 10 8.88 12.52 -3.27
N PRO A 11 9.15 11.21 -3.18
CA PRO A 11 10.41 10.66 -3.65
C PRO A 11 10.51 10.84 -5.17
N VAL A 12 11.65 11.34 -5.64
CA VAL A 12 11.99 11.39 -7.07
C VAL A 12 12.86 10.18 -7.36
N LEU A 13 12.32 9.22 -8.11
CA LEU A 13 13.04 8.02 -8.50
C LEU A 13 13.94 8.31 -9.72
N PRO A 14 15.20 7.83 -9.73
CA PRO A 14 16.05 7.92 -10.91
C PRO A 14 15.45 7.14 -12.08
N ALA A 15 15.84 7.47 -13.31
CA ALA A 15 15.22 6.94 -14.54
C ALA A 15 15.06 5.41 -14.57
N PRO A 16 16.07 4.59 -14.16
CA PRO A 16 15.92 3.13 -14.15
C PRO A 16 14.87 2.62 -13.16
N LEU A 17 14.58 3.37 -12.10
CA LEU A 17 13.67 2.96 -11.03
C LEU A 17 12.26 3.54 -11.17
N ARG A 18 12.00 4.37 -12.18
CA ARG A 18 10.66 4.94 -12.43
C ARG A 18 9.53 3.90 -12.44
N PRO A 19 9.70 2.68 -13.01
CA PRO A 19 8.65 1.66 -12.99
C PRO A 19 8.23 1.22 -11.56
N LEU A 20 9.12 1.34 -10.57
CA LEU A 20 8.79 0.99 -9.18
C LEU A 20 7.76 1.94 -8.57
N SER A 21 7.64 3.18 -9.08
CA SER A 21 6.60 4.11 -8.62
C SER A 21 5.20 3.60 -8.93
N ASP A 22 5.04 2.93 -10.07
CA ASP A 22 3.76 2.34 -10.49
C ASP A 22 3.49 1.05 -9.73
N LEU A 23 4.51 0.23 -9.52
CA LEU A 23 4.42 -0.98 -8.71
C LEU A 23 4.02 -0.64 -7.26
N ALA A 24 4.65 0.35 -6.64
CA ALA A 24 4.34 0.77 -5.28
C ALA A 24 2.90 1.27 -5.12
N ARG A 25 2.33 1.93 -6.14
CA ARG A 25 0.92 2.34 -6.13
C ARG A 25 -0.04 1.15 -6.19
N ASN A 26 0.29 0.12 -6.97
CA ASN A 26 -0.49 -1.12 -7.04
C ASN A 26 -0.35 -1.97 -5.77
N LEU A 27 0.86 -2.06 -5.20
CA LEU A 27 1.12 -2.81 -3.98
C LEU A 27 0.68 -2.09 -2.70
N ARG A 28 0.29 -0.82 -2.78
CA ARG A 28 -0.22 -0.04 -1.65
C ARG A 28 -1.27 -0.83 -0.86
N TRP A 29 -2.19 -1.49 -1.55
CA TRP A 29 -3.29 -2.23 -0.94
C TRP A 29 -2.79 -3.44 -0.16
N SER A 30 -1.75 -4.13 -0.66
CA SER A 30 -1.09 -5.23 0.02
C SER A 30 -0.38 -4.81 1.31
N TRP A 31 -0.11 -3.52 1.50
CA TRP A 31 0.56 -2.98 2.70
C TRP A 31 -0.35 -2.13 3.58
N HIS A 32 -1.61 -1.94 3.19
CA HIS A 32 -2.58 -1.14 3.92
C HIS A 32 -3.46 -2.03 4.79
N THR A 33 -3.15 -2.10 6.08
CA THR A 33 -3.78 -3.03 7.04
C THR A 33 -5.31 -2.99 6.98
N GLU A 34 -5.92 -1.81 7.04
CA GLU A 34 -7.39 -1.69 7.06
C GLU A 34 -8.04 -2.20 5.77
N THR A 35 -7.32 -2.14 4.63
CA THR A 35 -7.84 -2.70 3.37
C THR A 35 -7.73 -4.22 3.36
N ARG A 36 -6.63 -4.78 3.88
CA ARG A 36 -6.45 -6.23 4.01
C ARG A 36 -7.54 -6.84 4.91
N GLU A 37 -7.76 -6.23 6.07
CA GLU A 37 -8.80 -6.65 7.03
C GLU A 37 -10.19 -6.63 6.39
N LEU A 38 -10.49 -5.60 5.58
CA LEU A 38 -11.76 -5.54 4.84
C LEU A 38 -11.91 -6.70 3.84
N PHE A 39 -10.89 -7.00 3.04
CA PHE A 39 -10.96 -8.09 2.07
C PHE A 39 -11.04 -9.47 2.74
N GLU A 40 -10.30 -9.67 3.83
CA GLU A 40 -10.37 -10.88 4.65
C GLU A 40 -11.78 -11.07 5.23
N ALA A 41 -12.41 -10.01 5.71
CA ALA A 41 -13.77 -10.07 6.26
C ALA A 41 -14.85 -10.35 5.18
N VAL A 42 -14.63 -9.89 3.94
CA VAL A 42 -15.57 -10.07 2.82
C VAL A 42 -15.53 -11.49 2.27
N ASP A 43 -14.34 -12.07 2.08
CA ASP A 43 -14.18 -13.45 1.62
C ASP A 43 -13.00 -14.16 2.31
N PRO A 44 -13.23 -14.77 3.49
CA PRO A 44 -12.17 -15.46 4.23
C PRO A 44 -11.59 -16.67 3.53
N ALA A 45 -12.33 -17.29 2.58
CA ALA A 45 -11.86 -18.46 1.86
C ALA A 45 -10.99 -18.05 0.66
N GLY A 46 -11.45 -17.07 -0.12
CA GLY A 46 -10.66 -16.46 -1.20
C GLY A 46 -9.39 -15.80 -0.67
N TRP A 47 -9.46 -15.13 0.48
CA TRP A 47 -8.29 -14.52 1.14
C TRP A 47 -7.20 -15.55 1.48
N ARG A 48 -7.58 -16.69 2.09
CA ARG A 48 -6.64 -17.79 2.38
C ARG A 48 -6.07 -18.43 1.11
N ALA A 49 -6.85 -18.53 0.04
CA ALA A 49 -6.39 -19.09 -1.23
C ALA A 49 -5.38 -18.16 -1.95
N ALA A 50 -5.43 -16.85 -1.68
CA ALA A 50 -4.53 -15.85 -2.23
C ALA A 50 -3.23 -15.66 -1.41
N ASP A 51 -3.04 -16.41 -0.33
CA ASP A 51 -1.90 -16.31 0.60
C ASP A 51 -1.80 -14.94 1.31
N GLY A 52 -2.94 -14.24 1.44
CA GLY A 52 -3.09 -12.95 2.12
C GLY A 52 -2.81 -11.73 1.24
#